data_AF-A0A7D7MHV3-F1
#
_entry.id   AF-A0A7D7MHV3-F1
#
_cell.length_a   1.000
_cell.length_b   1.000
_cell.length_c   1.000
_cell.angle_alpha   90.00
_cell.angle_beta   90.00
_cell.angle_gamma   90.00
#
_symmetry.space_group_name_H-M   'P 1'
#
loop_
_entity.id
_entity.type
_entity.pdbx_description
1 polymer ?
#
loop_
_entity_poly.entity_id
_entity_poly.type
_entity_poly.pdbx_seq_one_letter_code
_entity_poly.pdbx_strand_id
1 'polypeptide(L)'
;MTNVISYSTEVQEAIKQNKPIVALESTIISHGMPYPQNVETAREVEQIVRDHGAVPATIALMDGQIKIGLSNEELELLGTSPDVAKVSRRDIGQLLATKKIGATTVAATMIFAELAGIRVFATGGIGGVHRGAETTMDISADLEELSNTSVAVVCAGAKSILDIGLTLEYLETKGVPVIGYQTEEMPAFYTRSSGFPLSCGSESIEELASILKAQWSLGLNGGAVIANPIPQEHALEKSFIDSIIERAMAEANANGINGKDVTPFLLGKIKELTEGESLVANIELVKHNAKVGAELAASYHAL
;
A
#
# COMPACT_ATOMS: atom_id res chain seq x y z
N MET A 1 15.66 21.41 7.68
CA MET A 1 14.60 20.40 7.91
C MET A 1 15.04 18.97 7.59
N THR A 2 16.27 18.75 7.12
CA THR A 2 16.87 17.44 6.78
C THR A 2 17.28 16.57 7.97
N ASN A 3 17.18 17.05 9.22
CA ASN A 3 17.71 16.34 10.39
C ASN A 3 16.84 15.17 10.90
N VAL A 4 15.74 14.84 10.22
CA VAL A 4 14.81 13.77 10.64
C VAL A 4 14.68 12.64 9.62
N ILE A 5 15.34 12.70 8.46
CA ILE A 5 15.31 11.62 7.46
C ILE A 5 16.64 10.89 7.48
N SER A 6 16.58 9.56 7.55
CA SER A 6 17.72 8.67 7.41
C SER A 6 17.47 7.68 6.29
N TYR A 7 18.53 7.35 5.59
CA TYR A 7 18.51 6.42 4.47
C TYR A 7 19.38 5.22 4.81
N SER A 8 18.93 4.00 4.47
CA SER A 8 19.79 2.82 4.56
C SER A 8 20.99 2.96 3.62
N THR A 9 22.07 2.23 3.89
CA THR A 9 23.27 2.22 3.03
C THR A 9 22.92 1.89 1.57
N GLU A 10 22.02 0.91 1.36
CA GLU A 10 21.59 0.49 0.03
C GLU A 10 20.86 1.62 -0.72
N VAL A 11 19.93 2.30 -0.05
CA VAL A 11 19.19 3.43 -0.62
C VAL A 11 20.11 4.63 -0.90
N GLN A 12 21.05 4.93 0.00
CA GLN A 12 22.06 5.99 -0.24
C GLN A 12 22.89 5.71 -1.49
N GLU A 13 23.29 4.45 -1.69
CA GLU A 13 24.06 4.05 -2.87
C GLU A 13 23.20 4.09 -4.13
N ALA A 14 21.93 3.68 -4.06
CA ALA A 14 20.98 3.79 -5.16
C ALA A 14 20.81 5.24 -5.63
N ILE A 15 20.69 6.18 -4.69
CA ILE A 15 20.60 7.61 -5.00
C ILE A 15 21.88 8.10 -5.67
N LYS A 16 23.06 7.75 -5.15
CA LYS A 16 24.35 8.15 -5.74
C LYS A 16 24.57 7.59 -7.14
N GLN A 17 24.14 6.34 -7.36
CA GLN A 17 24.25 5.64 -8.63
C GLN A 17 23.10 5.96 -9.59
N ASN A 18 22.16 6.81 -9.19
CA ASN A 18 20.94 7.12 -9.95
C ASN A 18 20.22 5.83 -10.39
N LYS A 19 19.87 4.97 -9.43
CA LYS A 19 19.11 3.74 -9.65
C LYS A 19 17.62 3.95 -9.31
N PRO A 20 16.69 3.22 -9.96
CA PRO A 20 15.28 3.24 -9.58
C PRO A 20 15.08 2.68 -8.17
N ILE A 21 14.18 3.30 -7.40
CA ILE A 21 13.87 2.95 -6.01
C ILE A 21 12.35 2.73 -5.91
N VAL A 22 11.93 1.69 -5.20
CA VAL A 22 10.53 1.39 -4.90
C VAL A 22 10.32 1.53 -3.39
N ALA A 23 9.41 2.41 -2.99
CA ALA A 23 8.99 2.48 -1.60
C ALA A 23 8.12 1.26 -1.23
N LEU A 24 8.19 0.84 0.03
CA LEU A 24 7.36 -0.21 0.63
C LEU A 24 6.86 0.25 2.00
N GLU A 25 5.60 -0.05 2.36
CA GLU A 25 5.04 0.33 3.66
C GLU A 25 5.42 -0.65 4.78
N SER A 26 5.26 -0.22 6.02
CA SER A 26 5.50 -1.07 7.19
C SER A 26 4.24 -1.47 7.97
N THR A 27 3.07 -0.83 7.75
CA THR A 27 1.82 -1.23 8.44
C THR A 27 1.45 -2.68 8.14
N ILE A 28 1.72 -3.14 6.91
CA ILE A 28 1.47 -4.54 6.54
C ILE A 28 2.29 -5.51 7.39
N ILE A 29 3.48 -5.10 7.83
CA ILE A 29 4.40 -5.90 8.64
C ILE A 29 3.90 -5.98 10.09
N SER A 30 3.57 -4.84 10.71
CA SER A 30 3.22 -4.81 12.14
C SER A 30 1.74 -5.09 12.42
N HIS A 31 0.83 -4.77 11.49
CA HIS A 31 -0.63 -4.82 11.72
C HIS A 31 -1.39 -5.60 10.65
N GLY A 32 -0.73 -5.99 9.55
CA GLY A 32 -1.38 -6.69 8.43
C GLY A 32 -1.14 -8.20 8.38
N MET A 33 -0.04 -8.69 8.96
CA MET A 33 0.36 -10.08 8.92
C MET A 33 0.90 -10.55 10.29
N PRO A 34 0.70 -11.83 10.66
CA PRO A 34 1.26 -12.40 11.87
C PRO A 34 2.77 -12.65 11.73
N TYR A 35 3.47 -12.70 12.87
CA TYR A 35 4.84 -13.22 12.92
C TYR A 35 4.87 -14.76 12.87
N PRO A 36 5.82 -15.39 12.14
CA PRO A 36 6.95 -14.80 11.40
C PRO A 36 6.64 -14.37 9.96
N GLN A 37 5.44 -14.67 9.44
CA GLN A 37 5.10 -14.44 8.03
C GLN A 37 5.24 -12.98 7.61
N ASN A 38 5.01 -12.03 8.53
CA ASN A 38 5.17 -10.61 8.27
C ASN A 38 6.60 -10.22 7.85
N VAL A 39 7.60 -10.67 8.61
CA VAL A 39 9.02 -10.40 8.37
C VAL A 39 9.52 -11.18 7.15
N GLU A 40 9.14 -12.45 7.04
CA GLU A 40 9.48 -13.31 5.89
C GLU A 40 8.96 -12.69 4.59
N THR A 41 7.68 -12.32 4.55
CA THR A 41 7.07 -11.68 3.38
C THR A 41 7.74 -10.36 3.04
N ALA A 42 8.04 -9.52 4.03
CA ALA A 42 8.71 -8.25 3.77
C ALA A 42 10.10 -8.45 3.14
N ARG A 43 10.89 -9.42 3.62
CA ARG A 43 12.19 -9.78 3.04
C ARG A 43 12.06 -10.33 1.61
N GLU A 44 11.09 -11.21 1.38
CA GLU A 44 10.80 -11.75 0.05
C GLU A 44 10.40 -10.65 -0.95
N VAL A 45 9.56 -9.72 -0.51
CA VAL A 45 9.14 -8.55 -1.30
C VAL A 45 10.33 -7.64 -1.62
N GLU A 46 11.19 -7.34 -0.66
CA GLU A 46 12.40 -6.57 -0.94
C GLU A 46 13.30 -7.30 -1.95
N GLN A 47 13.43 -8.63 -1.85
CA GLN A 47 14.21 -9.42 -2.82
C GLN A 47 13.59 -9.37 -4.22
N ILE A 48 12.27 -9.48 -4.35
CA ILE A 48 11.56 -9.35 -5.64
C ILE A 48 11.86 -8.00 -6.29
N VAL A 49 11.85 -6.91 -5.52
CA VAL A 49 12.20 -5.58 -6.05
C VAL A 49 13.63 -5.55 -6.60
N ARG A 50 14.59 -6.15 -5.87
CA ARG A 50 15.99 -6.27 -6.32
C ARG A 50 16.11 -7.08 -7.60
N ASP A 51 15.43 -8.22 -7.67
CA ASP A 51 15.46 -9.13 -8.82
C ASP A 51 14.90 -8.49 -10.10
N HIS A 52 14.02 -7.50 -9.95
CA HIS A 52 13.42 -6.75 -11.06
C HIS A 52 14.07 -5.37 -11.28
N GLY A 53 15.33 -5.20 -10.82
CA GLY A 53 16.19 -4.10 -11.24
C GLY A 53 15.99 -2.78 -10.49
N ALA A 54 15.24 -2.77 -9.39
CA ALA A 54 15.07 -1.61 -8.52
C ALA A 54 15.61 -1.85 -7.11
N VAL A 55 15.77 -0.78 -6.34
CA VAL A 55 16.21 -0.86 -4.94
C VAL A 55 15.00 -0.69 -4.03
N PRO A 56 14.74 -1.64 -3.10
CA PRO A 56 13.64 -1.50 -2.16
C PRO A 56 13.96 -0.47 -1.07
N ALA A 57 12.96 0.28 -0.68
CA ALA A 57 13.00 1.19 0.46
C ALA A 57 11.77 0.93 1.35
N THR A 58 11.86 -0.03 2.26
CA THR A 58 10.85 -0.18 3.33
C THR A 58 10.90 1.04 4.24
N ILE A 59 9.75 1.67 4.49
CA ILE A 59 9.67 2.96 5.18
C ILE A 59 9.00 2.80 6.54
N ALA A 60 9.60 3.37 7.58
CA ALA A 60 9.05 3.38 8.95
C ALA A 60 9.48 4.62 9.75
N LEU A 61 8.90 4.80 10.93
CA LEU A 61 9.37 5.74 11.95
C LEU A 61 10.09 4.99 13.07
N MET A 62 11.31 5.39 13.39
CA MET A 62 12.10 4.82 14.49
C MET A 62 13.01 5.88 15.11
N ASP A 63 13.09 5.92 16.44
CA ASP A 63 14.01 6.80 17.18
C ASP A 63 13.92 8.30 16.81
N GLY A 64 12.72 8.74 16.43
CA GLY A 64 12.47 10.12 16.01
C GLY A 64 12.94 10.43 14.59
N GLN A 65 13.20 9.41 13.78
CA GLN A 65 13.62 9.52 12.39
C GLN A 65 12.64 8.82 11.45
N ILE A 66 12.47 9.40 10.28
CA ILE A 66 11.91 8.78 9.09
C ILE A 66 13.01 7.92 8.48
N LYS A 67 12.79 6.62 8.45
CA LYS A 67 13.71 5.63 7.88
C LYS A 67 13.28 5.32 6.46
N ILE A 68 14.15 5.55 5.49
CA ILE A 68 13.97 5.21 4.08
C ILE A 68 14.89 4.04 3.75
N GLY A 69 14.31 2.84 3.67
CA GLY A 69 15.04 1.59 3.72
C GLY A 69 15.37 1.19 5.16
N LEU A 70 15.14 -0.08 5.50
CA LEU A 70 15.41 -0.64 6.82
C LEU A 70 16.55 -1.64 6.76
N SER A 71 17.28 -1.78 7.86
CA SER A 71 18.16 -2.94 8.04
C SER A 71 17.33 -4.21 8.34
N ASN A 72 17.96 -5.38 8.23
CA ASN A 72 17.32 -6.65 8.60
C ASN A 72 16.87 -6.67 10.06
N GLU A 73 17.64 -6.03 10.95
CA GLU A 73 17.35 -5.92 12.38
C GLU A 73 16.20 -4.94 12.65
N GLU A 74 16.16 -3.81 11.95
CA GLU A 74 15.05 -2.83 12.05
C GLU A 74 13.74 -3.45 11.53
N LEU A 75 13.81 -4.22 10.45
CA LEU A 75 12.66 -4.95 9.90
C LEU A 75 12.18 -6.05 10.85
N GLU A 76 13.09 -6.82 11.43
CA GLU A 76 12.77 -7.82 12.47
C GLU A 76 12.12 -7.16 13.70
N LEU A 77 12.67 -6.02 14.14
CA LEU A 77 12.14 -5.25 15.27
C LEU A 77 10.70 -4.79 15.01
N LEU A 78 10.37 -4.33 13.80
CA LEU A 78 8.99 -3.96 13.45
C LEU A 78 8.02 -5.13 13.49
N GLY A 79 8.45 -6.30 13.05
CA GLY A 79 7.59 -7.49 12.97
C GLY A 79 7.37 -8.19 14.32
N THR A 80 8.23 -7.93 15.30
CA THR A 80 8.22 -8.60 16.61
C THR A 80 7.81 -7.69 17.78
N SER A 81 7.96 -6.37 17.64
CA SER A 81 7.66 -5.43 18.72
C SER A 81 6.15 -5.35 19.00
N PRO A 82 5.70 -5.48 20.26
CA PRO A 82 4.28 -5.42 20.61
C PRO A 82 3.70 -3.99 20.51
N ASP A 83 4.54 -2.97 20.68
CA ASP A 83 4.12 -1.56 20.82
C ASP A 83 4.43 -0.71 19.59
N VAL A 84 4.20 -1.25 18.38
CA VAL A 84 4.37 -0.49 17.13
C VAL A 84 3.12 0.32 16.83
N ALA A 85 3.25 1.64 16.77
CA ALA A 85 2.14 2.51 16.42
C ALA A 85 1.82 2.40 14.91
N LYS A 86 0.54 2.32 14.56
CA LYS A 86 0.08 2.51 13.17
C LYS A 86 0.10 4.01 12.84
N VAL A 87 0.83 4.41 11.80
CA VAL A 87 1.12 5.82 11.49
C VAL A 87 0.42 6.26 10.21
N SER A 88 -0.53 7.17 10.34
CA SER A 88 -1.07 7.95 9.23
C SER A 88 -0.59 9.41 9.34
N ARG A 89 -0.99 10.26 8.38
CA ARG A 89 -0.56 11.67 8.27
C ARG A 89 -0.63 12.44 9.58
N ARG A 90 -1.72 12.28 10.33
CA ARG A 90 -1.95 12.99 11.61
C ARG A 90 -1.03 12.54 12.74
N ASP A 91 -0.49 11.33 12.66
CA ASP A 91 0.28 10.70 13.73
C ASP A 91 1.79 11.04 13.64
N ILE A 92 2.26 11.46 12.45
CA ILE A 92 3.68 11.68 12.13
C ILE A 92 4.37 12.62 13.14
N GLY A 93 3.80 13.81 13.36
CA GLY A 93 4.42 14.82 14.22
C GLY A 93 4.60 14.34 15.66
N GLN A 94 3.59 13.64 16.20
CA GLN A 94 3.64 13.11 17.56
C GLN A 94 4.68 11.99 17.68
N LEU A 95 4.74 11.06 16.73
CA LEU A 95 5.66 9.92 16.80
C LEU A 95 7.11 10.32 16.58
N LEU A 96 7.37 11.31 15.72
CA LEU A 96 8.70 11.92 15.59
C LEU A 96 9.13 12.59 16.91
N ALA A 97 8.27 13.40 17.52
CA ALA A 97 8.58 14.09 18.77
C ALA A 97 8.78 13.14 19.95
N THR A 98 8.01 12.05 20.01
CA THR A 98 8.07 11.05 21.09
C THR A 98 9.06 9.92 20.83
N LYS A 99 9.68 9.89 19.65
CA LYS A 99 10.67 8.88 19.22
C LYS A 99 10.17 7.44 19.29
N LYS A 100 8.86 7.23 19.19
CA LYS A 100 8.24 5.90 19.20
C LYS A 100 8.41 5.22 17.85
N ILE A 101 8.43 3.89 17.87
CA ILE A 101 8.42 3.07 16.66
C ILE A 101 7.03 3.15 16.02
N GLY A 102 7.01 3.37 14.72
CA GLY A 102 5.78 3.53 13.96
C GLY A 102 5.84 2.83 12.60
N ALA A 103 4.88 1.97 12.36
CA ALA A 103 4.63 1.35 11.08
C ALA A 103 3.76 2.28 10.21
N THR A 104 4.28 2.66 9.04
CA THR A 104 3.65 3.65 8.15
C THR A 104 2.56 3.01 7.32
N THR A 105 1.41 3.68 7.26
CA THR A 105 0.31 3.37 6.32
C THR A 105 0.64 3.91 4.95
N VAL A 106 -0.15 3.55 3.93
CA VAL A 106 -0.06 4.13 2.57
C VAL A 106 0.11 5.64 2.59
N ALA A 107 -0.73 6.40 3.31
CA ALA A 107 -0.58 7.86 3.41
C ALA A 107 0.80 8.30 3.95
N ALA A 108 1.25 7.74 5.07
CA ALA A 108 2.54 8.14 5.65
C ALA A 108 3.72 7.70 4.78
N THR A 109 3.64 6.51 4.16
CA THR A 109 4.65 6.01 3.23
C THR A 109 4.75 6.91 1.99
N MET A 110 3.63 7.35 1.42
CA MET A 110 3.62 8.27 0.28
C MET A 110 4.32 9.60 0.61
N ILE A 111 3.99 10.22 1.76
CA ILE A 111 4.64 11.46 2.20
C ILE A 111 6.16 11.29 2.27
N PHE A 112 6.61 10.20 2.91
CA PHE A 112 8.03 9.96 3.12
C PHE A 112 8.76 9.56 1.83
N ALA A 113 8.10 8.84 0.93
CA ALA A 113 8.60 8.51 -0.39
C ALA A 113 8.81 9.79 -1.22
N GLU A 114 7.84 10.71 -1.25
CA GLU A 114 7.98 11.98 -1.97
C GLU A 114 9.09 12.87 -1.38
N LEU A 115 9.19 12.95 -0.05
CA LEU A 115 10.29 13.66 0.62
C LEU A 115 11.67 13.09 0.27
N ALA A 116 11.73 11.79 -0.05
CA ALA A 116 12.93 11.09 -0.51
C ALA A 116 13.12 11.14 -2.04
N GLY A 117 12.20 11.74 -2.80
CA GLY A 117 12.23 11.78 -4.26
C GLY A 117 11.85 10.45 -4.94
N ILE A 118 11.25 9.51 -4.21
CA ILE A 118 10.81 8.20 -4.71
C ILE A 118 9.40 8.35 -5.30
N ARG A 119 9.21 7.91 -6.56
CA ARG A 119 7.96 8.11 -7.31
C ARG A 119 7.06 6.88 -7.41
N VAL A 120 7.54 5.71 -7.02
CA VAL A 120 6.78 4.45 -7.09
C VAL A 120 6.77 3.77 -5.73
N PHE A 121 5.60 3.30 -5.32
CA PHE A 121 5.34 2.63 -4.05
C PHE A 121 4.49 1.38 -4.33
N ALA A 122 4.92 0.22 -3.83
CA ALA A 122 4.12 -1.01 -3.88
C ALA A 122 3.56 -1.37 -2.48
N THR A 123 2.27 -1.73 -2.44
CA THR A 123 1.56 -2.23 -1.25
C THR A 123 0.63 -3.39 -1.66
N GLY A 124 -0.01 -4.04 -0.69
CA GLY A 124 -1.08 -4.97 -0.97
C GLY A 124 -2.32 -4.27 -1.53
N GLY A 125 -2.84 -3.28 -0.82
CA GLY A 125 -4.12 -2.63 -1.13
C GLY A 125 -4.24 -1.30 -0.44
N ILE A 126 -4.83 -0.30 -1.08
CA ILE A 126 -5.03 1.02 -0.46
C ILE A 126 -6.16 0.98 0.57
N GLY A 127 -6.13 1.91 1.53
CA GLY A 127 -7.35 2.29 2.24
C GLY A 127 -8.33 3.01 1.32
N GLY A 128 -9.53 3.29 1.79
CA GLY A 128 -10.58 3.90 0.98
C GLY A 128 -11.76 4.34 1.80
N VAL A 129 -12.91 4.44 1.14
CA VAL A 129 -14.19 4.74 1.80
C VAL A 129 -14.70 3.46 2.46
N HIS A 130 -14.99 3.51 3.76
CA HIS A 130 -15.55 2.35 4.47
C HIS A 130 -17.04 2.17 4.11
N ARG A 131 -17.53 0.94 4.20
CA ARG A 131 -18.97 0.65 4.02
C ARG A 131 -19.77 1.39 5.11
N GLY A 132 -20.77 2.19 4.73
CA GLY A 132 -21.56 3.03 5.63
C GLY A 132 -21.00 4.45 5.86
N ALA A 133 -19.95 4.84 5.14
CA ALA A 133 -19.31 6.15 5.26
C ALA A 133 -20.23 7.33 4.91
N GLU A 134 -21.31 7.12 4.15
CA GLU A 134 -22.35 8.13 3.92
C GLU A 134 -22.99 8.63 5.21
N THR A 135 -22.90 7.86 6.30
CA THR A 135 -23.33 8.25 7.64
C THR A 135 -22.15 8.45 8.60
N THR A 136 -21.15 7.56 8.56
CA THR A 136 -20.07 7.55 9.56
C THR A 136 -18.92 8.49 9.23
N MET A 137 -18.77 8.87 7.96
CA MET A 137 -17.61 9.59 7.42
C MET A 137 -16.27 8.88 7.70
N ASP A 138 -16.28 7.55 7.86
CA ASP A 138 -15.05 6.76 8.01
C ASP A 138 -14.37 6.57 6.64
N ILE A 139 -13.47 7.50 6.32
CA ILE A 139 -12.77 7.60 5.04
C ILE A 139 -11.27 7.63 5.31
N SER A 140 -10.52 6.75 4.64
CA SER A 140 -9.08 6.67 4.82
C SER A 140 -8.38 7.95 4.37
N ALA A 141 -7.42 8.41 5.18
CA ALA A 141 -6.51 9.49 4.83
C ALA A 141 -5.63 9.17 3.60
N ASP A 142 -5.54 7.90 3.19
CA ASP A 142 -4.85 7.48 1.97
C ASP A 142 -5.42 8.19 0.74
N LEU A 143 -6.75 8.41 0.67
CA LEU A 143 -7.39 9.08 -0.46
C LEU A 143 -7.04 10.56 -0.54
N GLU A 144 -6.95 11.23 0.62
CA GLU A 144 -6.45 12.60 0.67
C GLU A 144 -4.98 12.67 0.29
N GLU A 145 -4.17 11.69 0.71
CA GLU A 145 -2.75 11.69 0.36
C GLU A 145 -2.53 11.47 -1.14
N LEU A 146 -3.29 10.53 -1.74
CA LEU A 146 -3.32 10.31 -3.19
C LEU A 146 -3.67 11.58 -3.96
N SER A 147 -4.52 12.46 -3.42
CA SER A 147 -4.88 13.72 -4.08
C SER A 147 -3.78 14.79 -4.07
N ASN A 148 -2.75 14.64 -3.23
CA ASN A 148 -1.76 15.70 -2.98
C ASN A 148 -0.32 15.29 -3.32
N THR A 149 0.02 14.02 -3.14
CA THR A 149 1.42 13.54 -3.12
C THR A 149 1.74 12.74 -4.37
N SER A 150 2.75 13.18 -5.14
CA SER A 150 3.07 12.64 -6.46
C SER A 150 3.87 11.35 -6.40
N VAL A 151 3.19 10.29 -5.98
CA VAL A 151 3.68 8.90 -5.91
C VAL A 151 2.64 7.99 -6.57
N ALA A 152 3.09 7.10 -7.45
CA ALA A 152 2.27 6.04 -8.00
C ALA A 152 2.22 4.86 -7.04
N VAL A 153 1.00 4.44 -6.66
CA VAL A 153 0.76 3.36 -5.70
C VAL A 153 0.28 2.12 -6.45
N VAL A 154 1.14 1.10 -6.54
CA VAL A 154 0.84 -0.20 -7.14
C VAL A 154 0.18 -1.09 -6.08
N CYS A 155 -1.05 -1.53 -6.35
CA CYS A 155 -1.84 -2.28 -5.39
C CYS A 155 -2.89 -3.18 -6.07
N ALA A 156 -3.44 -4.15 -5.32
CA ALA A 156 -4.56 -4.99 -5.75
C ALA A 156 -5.91 -4.29 -5.55
N GLY A 157 -5.95 -2.97 -5.76
CA GLY A 157 -7.11 -2.12 -5.52
C GLY A 157 -7.29 -1.72 -4.06
N ALA A 158 -8.53 -1.35 -3.70
CA ALA A 158 -8.90 -1.07 -2.32
C ALA A 158 -9.09 -2.40 -1.57
N LYS A 159 -8.73 -2.43 -0.27
CA LYS A 159 -8.97 -3.62 0.57
C LYS A 159 -10.45 -4.04 0.48
N SER A 160 -10.70 -5.35 0.34
CA SER A 160 -12.04 -5.92 0.06
C SER A 160 -13.13 -5.62 1.11
N ILE A 161 -12.71 -5.21 2.31
CA ILE A 161 -13.58 -4.76 3.41
C ILE A 161 -14.20 -3.37 3.18
N LEU A 162 -13.73 -2.63 2.18
CA LEU A 162 -14.13 -1.26 1.90
C LEU A 162 -15.31 -1.22 0.92
N ASP A 163 -15.82 -0.01 0.67
CA ASP A 163 -16.76 0.28 -0.40
C ASP A 163 -15.99 0.75 -1.64
N ILE A 164 -15.88 -0.13 -2.64
CA ILE A 164 -15.11 0.14 -3.86
C ILE A 164 -15.79 1.22 -4.70
N GLY A 165 -17.12 1.21 -4.80
CA GLY A 165 -17.88 2.19 -5.57
C GLY A 165 -17.69 3.60 -5.03
N LEU A 166 -17.91 3.80 -3.73
CA LEU A 166 -17.68 5.09 -3.09
C LEU A 166 -16.20 5.50 -3.12
N THR A 167 -15.27 4.54 -3.07
CA THR A 167 -13.83 4.84 -3.19
C THR A 167 -13.49 5.39 -4.58
N LEU A 168 -14.03 4.81 -5.65
CA LEU A 168 -13.81 5.29 -7.02
C LEU A 168 -14.40 6.70 -7.22
N GLU A 169 -15.63 6.93 -6.76
CA GLU A 169 -16.29 8.26 -6.80
C GLU A 169 -15.48 9.33 -6.03
N TYR A 170 -14.89 8.94 -4.89
CA TYR A 170 -14.04 9.83 -4.11
C TYR A 170 -12.76 10.19 -4.86
N LEU A 171 -12.10 9.19 -5.46
CA LEU A 171 -10.87 9.38 -6.23
C LEU A 171 -11.12 10.24 -7.48
N GLU A 172 -12.25 10.01 -8.17
CA GLU A 172 -12.70 10.86 -9.29
C GLU A 172 -12.87 12.31 -8.83
N THR A 173 -13.62 12.53 -7.74
CA THR A 173 -13.85 13.87 -7.18
C THR A 173 -12.54 14.59 -6.83
N LYS A 174 -11.51 13.84 -6.42
CA LYS A 174 -10.18 14.34 -6.06
C LYS A 174 -9.22 14.45 -7.25
N GLY A 175 -9.64 14.04 -8.45
CA GLY A 175 -8.80 14.05 -9.65
C GLY A 175 -7.65 13.03 -9.61
N VAL A 176 -7.77 11.96 -8.81
CA VAL A 176 -6.76 10.90 -8.73
C VAL A 176 -7.05 9.85 -9.80
N PRO A 177 -6.14 9.60 -10.76
CA PRO A 177 -6.33 8.55 -11.74
C PRO A 177 -6.21 7.16 -11.10
N VAL A 178 -7.12 6.28 -11.49
CA VAL A 178 -7.10 4.84 -11.16
C VAL A 178 -6.91 4.07 -12.45
N ILE A 179 -5.71 3.56 -12.66
CA ILE A 179 -5.28 2.95 -13.92
C ILE A 179 -5.23 1.45 -13.75
N GLY A 180 -6.09 0.72 -14.47
CA GLY A 180 -6.04 -0.74 -14.52
C GLY A 180 -4.83 -1.25 -15.30
N TYR A 181 -3.97 -2.06 -14.68
CA TYR A 181 -2.89 -2.73 -15.40
C TYR A 181 -3.40 -4.06 -15.95
N GLN A 182 -3.52 -4.14 -17.29
CA GLN A 182 -4.06 -5.31 -18.01
C GLN A 182 -5.45 -5.73 -17.49
N THR A 183 -6.28 -4.74 -17.14
CA THR A 183 -7.65 -4.92 -16.66
C THR A 183 -8.49 -3.68 -16.92
N GLU A 184 -9.79 -3.88 -17.13
CA GLU A 184 -10.80 -2.83 -17.33
C GLU A 184 -11.63 -2.56 -16.06
N GLU A 185 -11.39 -3.31 -14.99
CA GLU A 185 -12.14 -3.21 -13.73
C GLU A 185 -11.21 -3.03 -12.54
N MET A 186 -11.72 -2.41 -11.47
CA MET A 186 -11.00 -2.31 -10.22
C MET A 186 -10.87 -3.72 -9.61
N PRO A 187 -9.67 -4.25 -9.35
CA PRO A 187 -9.51 -5.48 -8.60
C PRO A 187 -10.02 -5.28 -7.15
N ALA A 188 -10.57 -6.33 -6.57
CA ALA A 188 -11.15 -6.33 -5.23
C ALA A 188 -10.25 -7.08 -4.23
N PHE A 189 -8.95 -6.78 -4.26
CA PHE A 189 -7.93 -7.33 -3.38
C PHE A 189 -7.75 -8.86 -3.54
N TYR A 190 -8.62 -9.66 -2.92
CA TYR A 190 -8.60 -11.13 -3.01
C TYR A 190 -9.16 -11.67 -4.33
N THR A 191 -9.99 -10.88 -5.03
CA THR A 191 -10.59 -11.26 -6.31
C THR A 191 -10.06 -10.36 -7.42
N ARG A 192 -9.94 -10.94 -8.62
CA ARG A 192 -9.45 -10.21 -9.81
C ARG A 192 -10.41 -9.16 -10.35
N SER A 193 -11.70 -9.35 -10.14
CA SER A 193 -12.78 -8.48 -10.61
C SER A 193 -13.68 -8.11 -9.43
N SER A 194 -14.12 -6.85 -9.44
CA SER A 194 -15.08 -6.30 -8.48
C SER A 194 -16.44 -6.00 -9.13
N GLY A 195 -16.51 -5.94 -10.47
CA GLY A 195 -17.66 -5.43 -11.22
C GLY A 195 -17.72 -3.90 -11.30
N PHE A 196 -16.72 -3.18 -10.78
CA PHE A 196 -16.61 -1.73 -10.91
C PHE A 196 -15.64 -1.37 -12.07
N PRO A 197 -16.14 -0.79 -13.17
CA PRO A 197 -15.32 -0.45 -14.32
C PRO A 197 -14.36 0.71 -14.00
N LEU A 198 -13.17 0.68 -14.59
CA LEU A 198 -12.21 1.77 -14.54
C LEU A 198 -12.34 2.64 -15.79
N SER A 199 -12.12 3.95 -15.63
CA SER A 199 -12.15 4.91 -16.73
C SER A 199 -10.87 4.90 -17.59
N CYS A 200 -9.79 4.32 -17.07
CA CYS A 200 -8.53 4.18 -17.78
C CYS A 200 -7.82 2.87 -17.43
N GLY A 201 -7.10 2.32 -18.42
CA GLY A 201 -6.29 1.13 -18.29
C GLY A 201 -5.00 1.28 -19.11
N SER A 202 -4.09 0.33 -18.93
CA SER A 202 -2.79 0.28 -19.58
C SER A 202 -2.42 -1.17 -19.83
N GLU A 203 -1.92 -1.47 -21.02
CA GLU A 203 -1.54 -2.84 -21.40
C GLU A 203 -0.07 -3.14 -21.10
N SER A 204 0.76 -2.11 -20.90
CA SER A 204 2.19 -2.23 -20.65
C SER A 204 2.71 -1.30 -19.55
N ILE A 205 3.89 -1.63 -19.01
CA ILE A 205 4.57 -0.84 -17.98
C ILE A 205 5.07 0.50 -18.54
N GLU A 206 5.50 0.53 -19.81
CA GLU A 206 5.97 1.74 -20.49
C GLU A 206 4.85 2.77 -20.68
N GLU A 207 3.63 2.30 -20.96
CA GLU A 207 2.45 3.16 -21.04
C GLU A 207 2.12 3.76 -19.66
N LEU A 208 2.12 2.94 -18.59
CA LEU A 208 1.99 3.44 -17.21
C LEU A 208 3.02 4.52 -16.89
N ALA A 209 4.30 4.26 -17.16
CA ALA A 209 5.38 5.21 -16.91
C ALA A 209 5.19 6.53 -17.70
N SER A 210 4.73 6.43 -18.95
CA SER A 210 4.48 7.59 -19.81
C SER A 210 3.31 8.43 -19.32
N ILE A 211 2.23 7.81 -18.84
CA ILE A 211 1.07 8.50 -18.23
C ILE A 211 1.52 9.29 -17.00
N LEU A 212 2.26 8.65 -16.09
CA LEU A 212 2.78 9.29 -14.88
C LEU A 212 3.71 10.47 -15.21
N LYS A 213 4.61 10.27 -16.17
CA LYS A 213 5.52 11.33 -16.65
C LYS A 213 4.74 12.51 -17.22
N ALA A 214 3.71 12.27 -18.03
CA ALA A 214 2.88 13.32 -18.61
C ALA A 214 2.12 14.09 -17.53
N GLN A 215 1.48 13.40 -16.58
CA GLN A 215 0.76 14.02 -15.47
C GLN A 215 1.66 14.97 -14.68
N TRP A 216 2.80 14.47 -14.18
CA TRP A 216 3.68 15.26 -13.31
C TRP A 216 4.48 16.33 -14.07
N SER A 217 4.75 16.15 -15.37
CA SER A 217 5.40 17.18 -16.20
C SER A 217 4.51 18.40 -16.46
N LEU A 218 3.19 18.25 -16.38
CA LEU A 218 2.22 19.35 -16.48
C LEU A 218 2.06 20.12 -15.15
N GLY A 219 2.72 19.68 -14.07
CA GLY A 219 2.52 20.25 -12.73
C GLY A 219 1.20 19.84 -12.09
N LEU A 220 0.56 18.78 -12.58
CA LEU A 220 -0.61 18.17 -11.92
C LEU A 220 -0.12 17.37 -10.71
N ASN A 221 -0.16 18.00 -9.54
CA ASN A 221 0.16 17.36 -8.27
C ASN A 221 -0.84 16.25 -7.94
N GLY A 222 -0.46 15.34 -7.06
CA GLY A 222 -1.23 14.14 -6.74
C GLY A 222 -0.61 12.88 -7.35
N GLY A 223 -0.97 11.75 -6.75
CA GLY A 223 -0.50 10.42 -7.08
C GLY A 223 -1.33 9.77 -8.18
N ALA A 224 -1.17 8.47 -8.29
CA ALA A 224 -1.96 7.60 -9.16
C ALA A 224 -2.13 6.23 -8.50
N VAL A 225 -3.30 5.61 -8.65
CA VAL A 225 -3.51 4.22 -8.24
C VAL A 225 -3.26 3.34 -9.45
N ILE A 226 -2.28 2.44 -9.36
CA ILE A 226 -2.04 1.40 -10.37
C ILE A 226 -2.71 0.12 -9.85
N ALA A 227 -3.86 -0.19 -10.45
CA ALA A 227 -4.71 -1.28 -10.01
C ALA A 227 -4.28 -2.58 -10.72
N ASN A 228 -3.60 -3.45 -9.98
CA ASN A 228 -2.96 -4.67 -10.47
C ASN A 228 -3.66 -5.91 -9.89
N PRO A 229 -4.45 -6.67 -10.67
CA PRO A 229 -5.15 -7.83 -10.16
C PRO A 229 -4.22 -8.90 -9.59
N ILE A 230 -4.63 -9.55 -8.50
CA ILE A 230 -3.97 -10.75 -7.95
C ILE A 230 -3.79 -11.82 -9.04
N PRO A 231 -2.67 -12.57 -9.10
CA PRO A 231 -2.51 -13.67 -10.07
C PRO A 231 -3.67 -14.68 -10.01
N GLN A 232 -4.03 -15.24 -11.17
CA GLN A 232 -5.24 -16.07 -11.33
C GLN A 232 -5.21 -17.32 -10.44
N GLU A 233 -4.03 -17.91 -10.26
CA GLU A 233 -3.77 -19.09 -9.45
C GLU A 233 -3.87 -18.85 -7.94
N HIS A 234 -3.84 -17.57 -7.51
CA HIS A 234 -3.92 -17.16 -6.10
C HIS A 234 -5.21 -16.39 -5.78
N ALA A 235 -6.04 -16.12 -6.79
CA ALA A 235 -7.32 -15.46 -6.62
C ALA A 235 -8.31 -16.36 -5.85
N LEU A 236 -9.02 -15.77 -4.89
CA LEU A 236 -10.11 -16.45 -4.20
C LEU A 236 -11.39 -16.37 -5.02
N GLU A 237 -12.27 -17.35 -4.81
CA GLU A 237 -13.62 -17.32 -5.40
C GLU A 237 -14.43 -16.18 -4.74
N LYS A 238 -15.15 -15.41 -5.57
CA LYS A 238 -15.83 -14.19 -5.14
C LYS A 238 -16.93 -14.47 -4.12
N SER A 239 -17.81 -15.43 -4.39
CA SER A 239 -18.93 -15.75 -3.48
C SER A 239 -18.44 -16.27 -2.12
N PHE A 240 -17.34 -17.04 -2.11
CA PHE A 240 -16.66 -17.52 -0.92
C PHE A 240 -16.16 -16.37 -0.06
N ILE A 241 -15.33 -15.48 -0.62
CA ILE A 241 -14.72 -14.41 0.16
C ILE A 241 -15.72 -13.31 0.55
N ASP A 242 -16.69 -12.99 -0.31
CA ASP A 242 -17.73 -12.00 -0.02
C ASP A 242 -18.56 -12.42 1.21
N SER A 243 -18.97 -13.70 1.27
CA SER A 243 -19.74 -14.23 2.41
C SER A 243 -18.97 -14.15 3.73
N ILE A 244 -17.64 -14.31 3.69
CA ILE A 244 -16.77 -14.23 4.87
C ILE A 244 -16.60 -12.78 5.30
N ILE A 245 -16.39 -11.86 4.36
CA ILE A 245 -16.27 -10.43 4.63
C ILE A 245 -17.56 -9.90 5.28
N GLU A 246 -18.73 -10.27 4.75
CA GLU A 246 -20.03 -9.86 5.33
C GLU A 246 -20.18 -10.33 6.79
N ARG A 247 -19.79 -11.58 7.07
CA ARG A 247 -19.80 -12.11 8.45
C ARG A 247 -18.83 -11.36 9.36
N ALA A 248 -17.60 -11.11 8.90
CA ALA A 248 -16.60 -10.38 9.67
C ALA A 248 -17.04 -8.93 9.97
N MET A 249 -17.67 -8.26 9.00
CA MET A 249 -18.24 -6.92 9.16
C MET A 249 -19.37 -6.89 10.18
N ALA A 250 -20.28 -7.87 10.14
CA ALA A 250 -21.35 -7.99 11.12
C ALA A 250 -20.79 -8.19 12.55
N GLU A 251 -19.75 -9.01 12.70
CA GLU A 251 -19.07 -9.20 13.99
C GLU A 251 -18.35 -7.94 14.48
N ALA A 252 -17.69 -7.18 13.59
CA ALA A 252 -17.04 -5.92 13.95
C ALA A 252 -18.06 -4.90 14.50
N ASN A 253 -19.21 -4.78 13.84
CA ASN A 253 -20.30 -3.91 14.25
C ASN A 253 -20.91 -4.34 15.59
N ALA A 254 -21.16 -5.64 15.78
CA ALA A 254 -21.71 -6.18 17.02
C ALA A 254 -20.78 -5.94 18.23
N ASN A 255 -19.46 -5.92 18.00
CA ASN A 255 -18.45 -5.66 19.03
C ASN A 255 -18.07 -4.17 19.15
N GLY A 256 -18.68 -3.27 18.37
CA GLY A 256 -18.41 -1.83 18.43
C GLY A 256 -16.98 -1.46 18.03
N ILE A 257 -16.33 -2.24 17.16
CA ILE A 257 -14.99 -1.94 16.64
C ILE A 257 -15.10 -0.77 15.66
N ASN A 258 -14.32 0.30 15.88
CA ASN A 258 -14.45 1.55 15.12
C ASN A 258 -13.09 2.19 14.81
N GLY A 259 -13.05 3.03 13.77
CA GLY A 259 -11.87 3.81 13.37
C GLY A 259 -10.66 2.94 13.00
N LYS A 260 -9.48 3.30 13.49
CA LYS A 260 -8.21 2.69 13.06
C LYS A 260 -8.07 1.19 13.38
N ASP A 261 -8.90 0.69 14.30
CA ASP A 261 -8.89 -0.69 14.79
C ASP A 261 -9.76 -1.63 13.93
N VAL A 262 -10.59 -1.08 13.03
CA VAL A 262 -11.49 -1.85 12.15
C VAL A 262 -10.71 -2.72 11.17
N THR A 263 -9.75 -2.16 10.42
CA THR A 263 -9.01 -2.92 9.41
C THR A 263 -8.22 -4.08 9.99
N PRO A 264 -7.40 -3.91 11.07
CA PRO A 264 -6.69 -5.04 11.67
C PRO A 264 -7.63 -6.13 12.20
N PHE A 265 -8.74 -5.74 12.84
CA PHE A 265 -9.75 -6.69 13.31
C PHE A 265 -10.33 -7.53 12.15
N LEU A 266 -10.77 -6.87 11.08
CA LEU A 266 -11.39 -7.54 9.94
C LEU A 266 -10.43 -8.48 9.22
N LEU A 267 -9.18 -8.06 8.99
CA LEU A 267 -8.17 -8.95 8.37
C LEU A 267 -7.86 -10.16 9.25
N GLY A 268 -7.78 -9.98 10.58
CA GLY A 268 -7.62 -11.08 11.53
C GLY A 268 -8.79 -12.06 11.48
N LYS A 269 -10.03 -11.55 11.45
CA LYS A 269 -11.24 -12.36 11.39
C LYS A 269 -11.39 -13.09 10.05
N ILE A 270 -11.10 -12.44 8.94
CA ILE A 270 -11.12 -13.05 7.60
C ILE A 270 -10.11 -14.19 7.54
N LYS A 271 -8.88 -13.99 8.06
CA LYS A 271 -7.87 -15.05 8.14
C LYS A 271 -8.38 -16.26 8.92
N GLU A 272 -9.01 -16.04 10.08
CA GLU A 272 -9.59 -17.11 10.90
C GLU A 272 -10.66 -17.88 10.13
N LEU A 273 -11.59 -17.16 9.50
CA LEU A 273 -12.74 -17.74 8.78
C LEU A 273 -12.36 -18.43 7.47
N THR A 274 -11.25 -18.04 6.84
CA THR A 274 -10.71 -18.70 5.64
C THR A 274 -9.66 -19.77 5.96
N GLU A 275 -9.46 -20.12 7.24
CA GLU A 275 -8.41 -21.05 7.69
C GLU A 275 -7.00 -20.70 7.13
N GLY A 276 -6.73 -19.41 6.94
CA GLY A 276 -5.46 -18.90 6.40
C GLY A 276 -5.38 -18.68 4.89
N GLU A 277 -6.35 -19.12 4.07
CA GLU A 277 -6.30 -18.93 2.60
C GLU A 277 -6.20 -17.44 2.20
N SER A 278 -6.92 -16.56 2.88
CA SER A 278 -6.82 -15.10 2.66
C SER A 278 -5.44 -14.52 2.96
N LEU A 279 -4.69 -15.10 3.91
CA LEU A 279 -3.32 -14.67 4.18
C LEU A 279 -2.38 -15.07 3.03
N VAL A 280 -2.54 -16.29 2.50
CA VAL A 280 -1.76 -16.75 1.33
C VAL A 280 -2.04 -15.85 0.13
N ALA A 281 -3.30 -15.58 -0.18
CA ALA A 281 -3.67 -14.66 -1.26
C ALA A 281 -3.10 -13.24 -1.03
N ASN A 282 -3.13 -12.74 0.21
CA ASN A 282 -2.56 -11.44 0.57
C ASN A 282 -1.03 -11.40 0.35
N ILE A 283 -0.31 -12.46 0.69
CA ILE A 283 1.13 -12.54 0.46
C ILE A 283 1.43 -12.49 -1.05
N GLU A 284 0.73 -13.30 -1.84
CA GLU A 284 0.99 -13.41 -3.28
C GLU A 284 0.60 -12.15 -4.06
N LEU A 285 -0.48 -11.45 -3.69
CA LEU A 285 -0.80 -10.15 -4.30
C LEU A 285 0.26 -9.09 -3.97
N VAL A 286 0.84 -9.09 -2.76
CA VAL A 286 1.87 -8.10 -2.39
C VAL A 286 3.14 -8.36 -3.19
N LYS A 287 3.55 -9.62 -3.34
CA LYS A 287 4.68 -10.03 -4.19
C LYS A 287 4.46 -9.61 -5.64
N HIS A 288 3.26 -9.83 -6.17
CA HIS A 288 2.92 -9.43 -7.54
C HIS A 288 2.98 -7.90 -7.73
N ASN A 289 2.45 -7.14 -6.76
CA ASN A 289 2.52 -5.68 -6.79
C ASN A 289 3.95 -5.15 -6.68
N ALA A 290 4.79 -5.80 -5.88
CA ALA A 290 6.20 -5.44 -5.75
C ALA A 290 6.97 -5.63 -7.06
N LYS A 291 6.71 -6.73 -7.76
CA LYS A 291 7.24 -6.97 -9.11
C LYS A 291 6.84 -5.86 -10.08
N VAL A 292 5.53 -5.60 -10.21
CA VAL A 292 5.01 -4.56 -11.11
C VAL A 292 5.54 -3.17 -10.71
N GLY A 293 5.65 -2.89 -9.42
CA GLY A 293 6.24 -1.65 -8.89
C GLY A 293 7.72 -1.49 -9.26
N ALA A 294 8.51 -2.56 -9.24
CA ALA A 294 9.91 -2.52 -9.64
C ALA A 294 10.07 -2.28 -11.14
N GLU A 295 9.29 -2.98 -11.96
CA GLU A 295 9.27 -2.78 -13.42
C GLU A 295 8.84 -1.34 -13.77
N LEU A 296 7.79 -0.82 -13.11
CA LEU A 296 7.33 0.55 -13.28
C LEU A 296 8.36 1.58 -12.84
N ALA A 297 9.04 1.37 -11.71
CA ALA A 297 10.09 2.27 -11.25
C ALA A 297 11.26 2.31 -12.24
N ALA A 298 11.67 1.16 -12.77
CA ALA A 298 12.72 1.09 -13.78
C ALA A 298 12.32 1.80 -15.09
N SER A 299 11.09 1.57 -15.55
CA SER A 299 10.57 2.20 -16.77
C SER A 299 10.41 3.72 -16.63
N TYR A 300 9.80 4.18 -15.53
CA TYR A 300 9.67 5.61 -15.23
C TYR A 300 11.02 6.31 -15.08
N HIS A 301 12.01 5.63 -14.48
CA HIS A 301 13.35 6.17 -14.32
C HIS A 301 14.11 6.33 -15.65
N ALA A 302 13.77 5.55 -16.68
CA ALA A 302 14.38 5.63 -18.00
C ALA A 302 13.87 6.81 -18.85
N LEU A 303 12.80 7.50 -18.44
CA LEU A 303 12.16 8.65 -19.11
C LEU A 303 12.68 10.01 -18.62
#